data_AF-E9D234-F1
#
_entry.id   AF-E9D234-F1
#
_cell.length_a   1.000
_cell.length_b   1.000
_cell.length_c   1.000
_cell.angle_alpha   90.00
_cell.angle_beta   90.00
_cell.angle_gamma   90.00
#
_symmetry.space_group_name_H-M   'P 1'
#
loop_
_entity.id
_entity.type
_entity.pdbx_description
1 polymer ?
#
loop_
_entity_poly.entity_id
_entity_poly.type
_entity_poly.pdbx_seq_one_letter_code
_entity_poly.pdbx_strand_id
1 'polypeptide(L)'
;MLAPLHRSAHHHTIRLFSSHPFNHILHYVSSPTATRSSRKRDMSSAPQVRAQSEQQQQRGRMRRFAPLNPEVRVRLGSGGTAPDLKGVVFDVDGTLCLPQHYMFQEMRSALGIDKSVDIITHIRGLPTQEERTAAAAKVQAIERSAMVKQKPQPGLTQLMDYLHSRGMKRALCTRNFEAP
;
A
#
# COMPACT_ATOMS: atom_id res chain seq x y z
N MET A 1 8.09 -17.83 34.86
CA MET A 1 7.85 -16.46 34.35
C MET A 1 7.60 -16.55 32.85
N LEU A 2 6.37 -16.25 32.41
CA LEU A 2 5.97 -16.29 31.00
C LEU A 2 6.34 -14.96 30.34
N ALA A 3 7.11 -15.02 29.26
CA ALA A 3 7.42 -13.87 28.42
C ALA A 3 6.20 -13.51 27.54
N PRO A 4 5.90 -12.21 27.31
CA PRO A 4 4.74 -11.83 26.52
C PRO A 4 4.98 -11.99 25.02
N LEU A 5 4.00 -12.59 24.34
CA LEU A 5 3.88 -12.67 22.87
C LEU A 5 3.82 -11.26 22.25
N HIS A 6 4.85 -10.89 21.49
CA HIS A 6 4.84 -9.67 20.70
C HIS A 6 3.99 -9.88 19.44
N ARG A 7 2.79 -9.28 19.40
CA ARG A 7 2.00 -9.16 18.16
C ARG A 7 2.80 -8.32 17.15
N SER A 8 3.11 -8.91 16.00
CA SER A 8 3.70 -8.19 14.87
C SER A 8 2.61 -7.32 14.21
N ALA A 9 2.77 -6.00 14.29
CA ALA A 9 1.92 -5.07 13.56
C ALA A 9 2.40 -5.00 12.10
N HIS A 10 1.53 -5.39 11.17
CA HIS A 10 1.76 -5.21 9.73
C HIS A 10 1.90 -3.71 9.40
N HIS A 11 3.13 -3.23 9.29
CA HIS A 11 3.40 -1.84 8.90
C HIS A 11 3.09 -1.67 7.41
N HIS A 12 2.04 -0.91 7.12
CA HIS A 12 1.78 -0.38 5.78
C HIS A 12 2.27 1.07 5.77
N THR A 13 3.20 1.41 4.88
CA THR A 13 3.74 2.77 4.76
C THR A 13 3.00 3.50 3.64
N ILE A 14 2.40 4.66 3.95
CA ILE A 14 1.79 5.56 2.98
C ILE A 14 2.79 6.67 2.66
N ARG A 15 3.20 6.82 1.40
CA ARG A 15 4.12 7.89 0.96
C ARG A 15 3.47 8.83 -0.05
N LEU A 16 3.61 10.14 0.12
CA LEU A 16 3.08 11.16 -0.79
C LEU A 16 4.16 11.62 -1.78
N PHE A 17 3.85 11.69 -3.08
CA PHE A 17 4.75 12.27 -4.07
C PHE A 17 4.62 13.79 -4.15
N SER A 18 5.77 14.49 -4.17
CA SER A 18 5.89 15.91 -4.53
C SER A 18 6.08 16.05 -6.06
N SER A 19 5.60 17.15 -6.62
CA SER A 19 5.48 17.44 -8.05
C SER A 19 6.84 17.70 -8.73
N HIS A 20 7.56 16.67 -9.13
CA HIS A 20 8.69 16.77 -10.07
C HIS A 20 8.68 15.57 -11.04
N PRO A 21 9.10 15.75 -12.31
CA PRO A 21 9.19 14.66 -13.27
C PRO A 21 10.24 13.65 -12.80
N PHE A 22 9.97 12.37 -13.02
CA PHE A 22 10.81 11.24 -12.60
C PHE A 22 12.27 11.43 -13.03
N ASN A 23 13.13 11.92 -12.13
CA ASN A 23 14.56 11.66 -12.11
C ASN A 23 15.15 11.99 -10.73
N HIS A 24 15.74 10.96 -10.12
CA HIS A 24 16.70 10.98 -9.00
C HIS A 24 16.30 11.45 -7.58
N ILE A 25 16.57 10.51 -6.66
CA ILE A 25 17.31 10.65 -5.38
C ILE A 25 16.54 10.90 -4.08
N LEU A 26 16.66 9.86 -3.25
CA LEU A 26 16.66 9.77 -1.79
C LEU A 26 17.17 11.03 -1.08
N HIS A 27 16.36 11.55 -0.16
CA HIS A 27 16.86 12.31 1.00
C HIS A 27 16.19 11.81 2.28
N TYR A 28 17.04 11.37 3.20
CA TYR A 28 16.70 10.95 4.55
C TYR A 28 16.54 12.19 5.42
N VAL A 29 15.39 12.32 6.09
CA VAL A 29 15.22 13.23 7.24
C VAL A 29 14.68 12.39 8.40
N SER A 30 15.55 12.12 9.37
CA SER A 30 15.15 11.57 10.66
C SER A 30 14.63 12.67 11.57
N SER A 31 13.49 12.46 12.23
CA SER A 31 13.08 13.23 13.39
C SER A 31 12.16 12.41 14.32
N PRO A 32 12.13 12.73 15.62
CA PRO A 32 12.05 11.75 16.70
C PRO A 32 10.62 11.44 17.18
N THR A 33 10.52 10.31 17.86
CA THR A 33 9.38 9.75 18.58
C THR A 33 8.64 10.76 19.47
N ALA A 34 7.34 10.94 19.22
CA ALA A 34 6.44 11.67 20.11
C ALA A 34 5.77 10.71 21.12
N THR A 35 6.07 10.87 22.40
CA THR A 35 5.40 10.23 23.54
C THR A 35 3.98 10.79 23.71
N ARG A 36 2.97 9.90 23.72
CA ARG A 36 1.56 10.27 23.88
C ARG A 36 1.14 10.19 25.35
N SER A 37 0.80 11.34 25.93
CA SER A 37 0.22 11.49 27.27
C SER A 37 -1.25 11.08 27.30
N SER A 38 -1.65 10.33 28.33
CA SER A 38 -3.00 9.82 28.58
C SER A 38 -3.83 10.83 29.37
N ARG A 39 -4.92 11.34 28.79
CA ARG A 39 -6.01 11.98 29.54
C ARG A 39 -7.26 11.09 29.52
N LYS A 40 -7.74 10.74 30.72
CA LYS A 40 -9.01 10.05 30.99
C LYS A 40 -10.17 10.92 30.47
N ARG A 41 -11.15 10.30 29.80
CA ARG A 41 -12.43 10.93 29.46
C ARG A 41 -13.53 10.27 30.27
N ASP A 42 -14.30 11.12 30.95
CA ASP A 42 -15.51 10.77 31.68
C ASP A 42 -16.57 10.14 30.77
N MET A 43 -17.29 9.18 31.34
CA MET A 43 -18.41 8.47 30.72
C MET A 43 -19.71 9.19 31.06
N SER A 44 -20.32 9.85 30.06
CA SER A 44 -21.75 10.19 30.09
C SER A 44 -22.37 9.80 28.75
N SER A 45 -23.47 9.06 28.86
CA SER A 45 -24.20 8.34 27.83
C SER A 45 -25.13 9.25 27.02
N ALA A 46 -24.92 9.34 25.69
CA ALA A 46 -25.96 9.41 24.63
C ALA A 46 -25.44 9.89 23.24
N PRO A 47 -24.57 9.15 22.51
CA PRO A 47 -24.39 9.39 21.07
C PRO A 47 -24.76 8.18 20.18
N GLN A 48 -25.13 7.05 20.76
CA GLN A 48 -25.03 5.75 20.08
C GLN A 48 -26.17 5.48 19.06
N VAL A 49 -27.36 6.03 19.28
CA VAL A 49 -28.53 5.78 18.42
C VAL A 49 -28.47 6.55 17.09
N ARG A 50 -27.87 7.77 17.09
CA ARG A 50 -27.75 8.61 15.88
C ARG A 50 -26.63 8.16 14.95
N ALA A 51 -25.54 7.61 15.50
CA ALA A 51 -24.41 7.10 14.71
C ALA A 51 -24.75 5.79 13.96
N GLN A 52 -25.67 4.98 14.49
CA GLN A 52 -26.08 3.72 13.87
C GLN A 52 -26.97 3.93 12.64
N SER A 53 -27.87 4.92 12.67
CA SER A 53 -28.74 5.23 11.53
C SER A 53 -27.99 5.85 10.35
N GLU A 54 -27.00 6.72 10.59
CA GLU A 54 -26.14 7.28 9.54
C GLU A 54 -25.24 6.23 8.88
N GLN A 55 -24.70 5.28 9.66
CA GLN A 55 -23.86 4.19 9.14
C GLN A 55 -24.66 3.15 8.34
N GLN A 56 -25.92 2.89 8.69
CA GLN A 56 -26.78 1.97 7.93
C GLN A 56 -27.25 2.58 6.60
N GLN A 57 -27.51 3.89 6.57
CA GLN A 57 -27.95 4.58 5.35
C GLN A 57 -26.84 4.77 4.30
N GLN A 58 -25.57 4.71 4.72
CA GLN A 58 -24.40 4.74 3.82
C GLN A 58 -24.11 3.39 3.12
N ARG A 59 -24.63 2.27 3.62
CA ARG A 59 -24.31 0.93 3.08
C ARG A 59 -24.95 0.61 1.73
N GLY A 60 -25.84 1.47 1.22
CA GLY A 60 -26.52 1.29 -0.07
C GLY A 60 -26.16 2.31 -1.16
N ARG A 61 -25.40 3.37 -0.85
CA ARG A 61 -25.02 4.39 -1.85
C ARG A 61 -23.62 4.11 -2.36
N MET A 62 -23.52 3.75 -3.64
CA MET A 62 -22.27 3.66 -4.38
C MET A 62 -21.47 4.94 -4.16
N ARG A 63 -20.31 4.84 -3.51
CA ARG A 63 -19.45 6.00 -3.21
C ARG A 63 -18.97 6.58 -4.53
N ARG A 64 -19.13 7.88 -4.70
CA ARG A 64 -18.69 8.62 -5.88
C ARG A 64 -18.00 9.91 -5.42
N PHE A 65 -17.03 10.35 -6.21
CA PHE A 65 -16.38 11.65 -6.03
C PHE A 65 -16.82 12.59 -7.13
N ALA A 66 -16.67 13.90 -6.89
CA ALA A 66 -16.81 14.90 -7.93
C ALA A 66 -15.83 14.58 -9.09
N PRO A 67 -16.24 14.76 -10.36
CA PRO A 67 -15.36 14.52 -11.50
C PRO A 67 -14.09 15.36 -11.45
N LEU A 68 -12.97 14.76 -11.87
CA LEU A 68 -11.68 15.45 -11.92
C LEU A 68 -11.56 16.43 -13.11
N ASN A 69 -12.33 16.21 -14.18
CA ASN A 69 -12.31 17.09 -15.35
C ASN A 69 -13.13 18.37 -15.06
N PRO A 70 -12.49 19.57 -15.04
CA PRO A 70 -13.18 20.83 -14.77
C PRO A 70 -14.35 21.10 -15.72
N GLU A 71 -14.23 20.75 -17.01
CA GLU A 71 -15.30 20.95 -17.99
C GLU A 71 -16.55 20.14 -17.63
N VAL A 72 -16.36 18.91 -17.14
CA VAL A 72 -17.45 18.05 -16.69
C VAL A 72 -18.08 18.63 -15.40
N ARG A 73 -17.26 19.18 -14.50
CA ARG A 73 -17.77 19.86 -13.29
C ARG A 73 -18.62 21.07 -13.64
N VAL A 74 -18.17 21.88 -14.60
CA VAL A 74 -18.92 23.05 -15.09
C VAL A 74 -20.25 22.62 -15.70
N ARG A 75 -20.26 21.59 -16.55
CA ARG A 75 -21.49 21.05 -17.17
C ARG A 75 -22.49 20.48 -16.15
N LEU A 76 -22.00 19.89 -15.06
CA LEU A 76 -22.85 19.36 -13.98
C LEU A 76 -23.41 20.46 -13.05
N GLY A 77 -22.88 21.68 -13.14
CA GLY A 77 -23.25 22.79 -12.28
C GLY A 77 -22.99 22.55 -10.79
N SER A 78 -23.46 23.46 -9.94
CA SER A 78 -23.34 23.38 -8.47
C SER A 78 -24.20 22.27 -7.83
N GLY A 79 -24.88 21.44 -8.62
CA GLY A 79 -25.79 20.38 -8.17
C GLY A 79 -25.09 19.06 -7.78
N GLY A 80 -23.78 18.94 -7.98
CA GLY A 80 -23.02 17.76 -7.58
C GLY A 80 -22.79 17.71 -6.07
N THR A 81 -23.57 16.90 -5.35
CA THR A 81 -23.40 16.66 -3.90
C THR A 81 -22.22 15.75 -3.54
N ALA A 82 -21.45 15.30 -4.55
CA ALA A 82 -20.35 14.37 -4.36
C ALA A 82 -19.10 15.10 -3.83
N PRO A 83 -18.38 14.53 -2.86
CA PRO A 83 -17.16 15.14 -2.32
C PRO A 83 -16.03 15.17 -3.35
N ASP A 84 -15.15 16.17 -3.25
CA ASP A 84 -13.93 16.18 -4.07
C ASP A 84 -13.03 14.97 -3.73
N LEU A 85 -12.43 14.38 -4.76
CA LEU A 85 -11.31 13.46 -4.57
C LEU A 85 -10.09 14.26 -4.12
N LYS A 86 -9.48 13.88 -2.99
CA LYS A 86 -8.31 14.60 -2.43
C LYS A 86 -6.96 13.95 -2.78
N GLY A 87 -6.99 12.69 -3.20
CA GLY A 87 -5.81 11.95 -3.62
C GLY A 87 -6.13 10.49 -3.92
N VAL A 88 -5.18 9.79 -4.51
CA VAL A 88 -5.28 8.37 -4.87
C VAL A 88 -4.11 7.62 -4.25
N VAL A 89 -4.40 6.50 -3.58
CA VAL A 89 -3.37 5.60 -3.04
C VAL A 89 -3.41 4.33 -3.89
N PHE A 90 -2.25 3.91 -4.37
CA PHE A 90 -2.09 2.73 -5.20
C PHE A 90 -1.35 1.63 -4.44
N ASP A 91 -1.81 0.38 -4.59
CA ASP A 91 -0.93 -0.78 -4.41
C ASP A 91 0.00 -0.89 -5.63
N VAL A 92 1.04 -1.73 -5.59
CA VAL A 92 2.00 -1.89 -6.69
C VAL A 92 1.69 -3.15 -7.49
N ASP A 93 1.82 -4.34 -6.89
CA ASP A 93 1.72 -5.61 -7.61
C ASP A 93 0.27 -5.92 -7.99
N GLY A 94 0.03 -6.13 -9.28
CA GLY A 94 -1.32 -6.33 -9.82
C GLY A 94 -2.13 -5.04 -9.99
N THR A 95 -1.70 -3.91 -9.40
CA THR A 95 -2.38 -2.60 -9.52
C THR A 95 -1.65 -1.64 -10.45
N LEU A 96 -0.35 -1.39 -10.23
CA LEU A 96 0.47 -0.57 -11.11
C LEU A 96 1.28 -1.42 -12.08
N CYS A 97 1.65 -2.62 -11.69
CA CYS A 97 2.41 -3.54 -12.52
C CYS A 97 1.64 -4.84 -12.76
N LEU A 98 1.88 -5.48 -13.90
CA LEU A 98 1.32 -6.79 -14.19
C LEU A 98 1.78 -7.80 -13.13
N PRO A 99 0.89 -8.70 -12.66
CA PRO A 99 1.26 -9.72 -11.68
C PRO A 99 2.41 -10.60 -12.18
N GLN A 100 3.43 -10.81 -11.35
CA GLN A 100 4.59 -11.65 -11.66
C GLN A 100 4.51 -13.01 -10.96
N HIS A 101 3.41 -13.75 -11.11
CA HIS A 101 3.20 -14.99 -10.36
C HIS A 101 4.24 -16.09 -10.61
N TYR A 102 4.92 -16.07 -11.77
CA TYR A 102 5.95 -17.04 -12.13
C TYR A 102 7.14 -17.04 -11.15
N MET A 103 7.55 -15.86 -10.65
CA MET A 103 8.74 -15.75 -9.78
C MET A 103 8.56 -16.53 -8.47
N PHE A 104 7.33 -16.64 -7.98
CA PHE A 104 7.03 -17.42 -6.78
C PHE A 104 7.18 -18.93 -7.00
N GLN A 105 7.00 -19.42 -8.23
CA GLN A 105 7.27 -20.82 -8.57
C GLN A 105 8.78 -21.07 -8.65
N GLU A 106 9.53 -20.14 -9.24
CA GLU A 106 10.99 -20.19 -9.30
C GLU A 106 11.61 -20.18 -7.89
N MET A 107 11.13 -19.31 -6.99
CA MET A 107 11.60 -19.26 -5.59
C MET A 107 11.39 -20.58 -4.88
N ARG A 108 10.19 -21.18 -5.01
CA ARG A 108 9.90 -22.47 -4.38
C ARG A 108 10.78 -23.59 -4.93
N SER A 109 11.01 -23.59 -6.24
CA SER A 109 11.91 -24.56 -6.89
C SER A 109 13.35 -24.40 -6.41
N ALA A 110 13.85 -23.17 -6.29
CA ALA A 110 15.21 -22.88 -5.81
C ALA A 110 15.44 -23.25 -4.32
N LEU A 111 14.37 -23.25 -3.54
CA LEU A 111 14.36 -23.64 -2.13
C LEU A 111 14.00 -25.12 -1.93
N GLY A 112 13.52 -25.82 -2.96
CA GLY A 112 13.08 -27.22 -2.85
C GLY A 112 11.82 -27.40 -2.00
N ILE A 113 10.90 -26.43 -2.00
CA ILE A 113 9.66 -26.46 -1.18
C ILE A 113 8.40 -26.56 -2.02
N ASP A 114 7.35 -27.15 -1.45
CA ASP A 114 6.04 -27.30 -2.10
C ASP A 114 5.26 -25.97 -2.19
N LYS A 115 4.27 -25.92 -3.09
CA LYS A 115 3.36 -24.78 -3.29
C LYS A 115 2.63 -24.34 -2.01
N SER A 116 2.27 -25.28 -1.15
CA SER A 116 1.57 -25.04 0.12
C SER A 116 2.44 -24.35 1.18
N VAL A 117 3.76 -24.34 1.00
CA VAL A 117 4.71 -23.75 1.95
C VAL A 117 4.89 -22.26 1.65
N ASP A 118 4.75 -21.42 2.69
CA ASP A 118 5.07 -20.00 2.61
C ASP A 118 6.59 -19.77 2.59
N ILE A 119 7.06 -19.00 1.60
CA ILE A 119 8.48 -18.80 1.33
C ILE A 119 9.18 -18.08 2.50
N ILE A 120 8.57 -17.01 3.01
CA ILE A 120 9.18 -16.18 4.06
C ILE A 120 9.24 -16.96 5.37
N THR A 121 8.16 -17.66 5.71
CA THR A 121 8.06 -18.49 6.91
C THR A 121 9.05 -19.65 6.85
N HIS A 122 9.19 -20.31 5.69
CA HIS A 122 10.18 -21.36 5.49
C HIS A 122 11.61 -20.85 5.73
N ILE A 123 11.99 -19.74 5.10
CA ILE A 123 13.35 -19.16 5.28
C ILE A 123 13.59 -18.83 6.75
N ARG A 124 12.63 -18.21 7.44
CA ARG A 124 12.79 -17.89 8.87
C ARG A 124 12.89 -19.13 9.77
N GLY A 125 12.35 -20.26 9.33
CA GLY A 125 12.38 -21.53 10.05
C GLY A 125 13.65 -22.37 9.86
N LEU A 126 14.55 -22.00 8.95
CA LEU A 126 15.80 -22.74 8.74
C LEU A 126 16.70 -22.66 9.99
N PRO A 127 17.36 -23.77 10.38
CA PRO A 127 17.99 -23.89 11.69
C PRO A 127 19.21 -22.99 11.85
N THR A 128 20.07 -22.92 10.82
CA THR A 128 21.31 -22.13 10.90
C THR A 128 21.17 -20.75 10.26
N GLN A 129 21.97 -19.78 10.74
CA GLN A 129 22.04 -18.47 10.10
C GLN A 129 22.58 -18.56 8.66
N GLU A 130 23.52 -19.48 8.41
CA GLU A 130 24.12 -19.69 7.09
C GLU A 130 23.08 -20.14 6.06
N GLU A 131 22.25 -21.14 6.40
CA GLU A 131 21.15 -21.59 5.53
C GLU A 131 20.12 -20.49 5.27
N ARG A 132 19.77 -19.71 6.30
CA ARG A 132 18.87 -18.55 6.14
C ARG A 132 19.43 -17.53 5.16
N THR A 133 20.70 -17.20 5.30
CA THR A 133 21.39 -16.25 4.41
C THR A 133 21.47 -16.79 2.99
N ALA A 134 21.84 -18.06 2.80
CA ALA A 134 21.92 -18.69 1.48
C ALA A 134 20.54 -18.78 0.80
N ALA A 135 19.49 -19.15 1.53
CA ALA A 135 18.12 -19.20 1.03
C ALA A 135 17.60 -17.80 0.65
N ALA A 136 17.86 -16.79 1.50
CA ALA A 136 17.52 -15.40 1.20
C ALA A 136 18.24 -14.90 -0.06
N ALA A 137 19.52 -15.23 -0.25
CA ALA A 137 20.28 -14.84 -1.43
C ALA A 137 19.71 -15.43 -2.74
N LYS A 138 19.24 -16.70 -2.71
CA LYS A 138 18.54 -17.32 -3.85
C LYS A 138 17.27 -16.56 -4.21
N VAL A 139 16.43 -16.25 -3.22
CA VAL A 139 15.20 -15.49 -3.43
C VAL A 139 15.52 -14.09 -3.98
N GLN A 140 16.50 -13.40 -3.40
CA GLN A 140 16.90 -12.07 -3.84
C GLN A 140 17.44 -12.06 -5.28
N ALA A 141 18.09 -13.12 -5.75
CA ALA A 141 18.53 -13.24 -7.15
C ALA A 141 17.34 -13.36 -8.12
N ILE A 142 16.32 -14.12 -7.74
CA ILE A 142 15.07 -14.26 -8.51
C ILE A 142 14.29 -12.95 -8.52
N GLU A 143 14.14 -12.31 -7.35
CA GLU A 143 13.49 -11.00 -7.23
C GLU A 143 14.17 -9.95 -8.11
N ARG A 144 15.51 -9.87 -8.10
CA ARG A 144 16.26 -8.96 -8.98
C ARG A 144 15.97 -9.20 -10.46
N SER A 145 15.91 -10.47 -10.86
CA SER A 145 15.60 -10.83 -12.25
C SER A 145 14.16 -10.49 -12.63
N ALA A 146 13.21 -10.70 -11.71
CA ALA A 146 11.80 -10.36 -11.88
C ALA A 146 11.57 -8.84 -11.91
N MET A 147 12.32 -8.08 -11.11
CA MET A 147 12.27 -6.61 -11.09
C MET A 147 12.63 -6.02 -12.47
N VAL A 148 13.65 -6.55 -13.14
CA VAL A 148 14.04 -6.12 -14.50
C VAL A 148 12.94 -6.42 -15.53
N LYS A 149 12.20 -7.52 -15.35
CA LYS A 149 11.13 -7.96 -16.25
C LYS A 149 9.77 -7.34 -15.93
N GLN A 150 9.69 -6.51 -14.89
CA GLN A 150 8.43 -5.93 -14.43
C GLN A 150 7.81 -5.04 -15.51
N LYS A 151 6.54 -5.26 -15.79
CA LYS A 151 5.80 -4.52 -16.81
C LYS A 151 4.72 -3.66 -16.17
N PRO A 152 4.56 -2.39 -16.58
CA PRO A 152 3.47 -1.55 -16.10
C PRO A 152 2.12 -2.09 -16.59
N GLN A 153 1.06 -1.83 -15.83
CA GLN A 153 -0.31 -2.05 -16.30
C GLN A 153 -0.61 -1.17 -17.52
N PRO A 154 -1.39 -1.65 -18.50
CA PRO A 154 -1.83 -0.84 -19.63
C PRO A 154 -2.52 0.44 -19.16
N GLY A 155 -2.17 1.58 -19.77
CA GLY A 155 -2.74 2.88 -19.40
C GLY A 155 -2.17 3.50 -18.13
N LEU A 156 -1.20 2.87 -17.45
CA LEU A 156 -0.58 3.44 -16.25
C LEU A 156 0.00 4.84 -16.50
N THR A 157 0.80 4.99 -17.56
CA THR A 157 1.42 6.29 -17.90
C THR A 157 0.36 7.35 -18.13
N GLN A 158 -0.64 7.05 -18.96
CA GLN A 158 -1.76 7.94 -19.24
C GLN A 158 -2.53 8.33 -17.95
N LEU A 159 -2.76 7.39 -17.05
CA LEU A 159 -3.40 7.65 -15.77
C LEU A 159 -2.55 8.57 -14.89
N MET A 160 -1.24 8.33 -14.81
CA MET A 160 -0.33 9.14 -14.01
C MET A 160 -0.20 10.56 -14.55
N ASP A 161 -0.12 10.72 -15.87
CA ASP A 161 -0.11 12.02 -16.54
C ASP A 161 -1.43 12.76 -16.32
N TYR A 162 -2.56 12.06 -16.45
CA TYR A 162 -3.88 12.63 -16.18
C TYR A 162 -3.99 13.12 -14.73
N LEU A 163 -3.66 12.29 -13.74
CA LEU A 163 -3.69 12.68 -12.33
C LEU A 163 -2.73 13.83 -12.03
N HIS A 164 -1.54 13.83 -12.64
CA HIS A 164 -0.57 14.92 -12.50
C HIS A 164 -1.12 16.24 -13.06
N SER A 165 -1.67 16.23 -14.28
CA SER A 165 -2.26 17.42 -14.92
C SER A 165 -3.43 18.03 -14.13
N ARG A 166 -4.07 17.23 -13.25
CA ARG A 166 -5.14 17.67 -12.36
C ARG A 166 -4.66 18.06 -10.96
N GLY A 167 -3.35 18.07 -10.70
CA GLY A 167 -2.79 18.38 -9.39
C GLY A 167 -3.15 17.36 -8.31
N MET A 168 -3.50 16.12 -8.70
CA MET A 168 -3.96 15.10 -7.75
C MET A 168 -2.80 14.52 -6.96
N LYS A 169 -2.94 14.52 -5.63
CA LYS A 169 -2.01 13.84 -4.72
C LYS A 169 -2.05 12.34 -4.97
N ARG A 170 -0.88 11.70 -4.97
CA ARG A 170 -0.71 10.27 -5.20
C ARG A 170 0.18 9.68 -4.14
N ALA A 171 -0.10 8.43 -3.78
CA ALA A 171 0.68 7.67 -2.83
C ALA A 171 0.77 6.20 -3.19
N LEU A 172 1.80 5.52 -2.66
CA LEU A 172 1.86 4.06 -2.63
C LEU A 172 1.51 3.55 -1.24
N CYS A 173 0.81 2.44 -1.19
CA CYS A 173 0.61 1.61 0.00
C CYS A 173 0.89 0.17 -0.43
N THR A 174 2.11 -0.28 -0.19
CA THR A 174 2.60 -1.60 -0.62
C THR A 174 3.35 -2.28 0.51
N ARG A 175 3.40 -3.61 0.44
CA ARG A 175 4.22 -4.46 1.34
C ARG A 175 5.63 -4.67 0.78
N ASN A 176 5.91 -4.20 -0.42
CA ASN A 176 7.20 -4.36 -1.07
C ASN A 176 8.24 -3.57 -0.28
N PHE A 177 9.41 -4.16 -0.09
CA PHE A 177 10.53 -3.45 0.51
C PHE A 177 10.95 -2.28 -0.38
N GLU A 178 11.50 -1.23 0.23
CA GLU A 178 12.24 -0.23 -0.55
C GLU A 178 13.36 -0.96 -1.28
N ALA A 179 13.48 -0.72 -2.58
CA ALA A 179 14.63 -1.19 -3.35
C ALA A 179 15.93 -0.73 -2.65
N PRO A 180 17.01 -1.52 -2.74
CA PRO A 180 18.28 -1.19 -2.07
C PRO A 180 18.82 0.18 -2.43
#